data_AF-A0A1Y3MP03-F1
#
_entry.id   AF-A0A1Y3MP03-F1
#
_cell.length_a   1.000
_cell.length_b   1.000
_cell.length_c   1.000
_cell.angle_alpha   90.00
_cell.angle_beta   90.00
_cell.angle_gamma   90.00
#
_symmetry.space_group_name_H-M   'P 1'
#
loop_
_entity.id
_entity.type
_entity.pdbx_description
1 polymer ?
#
loop_
_entity_poly.entity_id
_entity_poly.type
_entity_poly.pdbx_seq_one_letter_code
_entity_poly.pdbx_strand_id
1 'polypeptide(L)'
;MRYIYILNIGGGVSATQITIKNENDLYDSFTQSTDTLTLKIDQQKIDIGKPIKITNTIEKLSIIGSSKDTSILNFNYILNGFNFTNSVKNIEINNVTINGKLEFNNNQSVKFENSVLNGNIESRSGNKNNELIIMNNFSYNCMAPYIYYCIRLHGSLEINNSSFYGNSNAQDSILYYDGENVNHVDINNSFFNGIHKNNCLYLNQGNKINIQFSNFENCEAHVDGG
;
A
#
# COMPACT_ATOMS: atom_id res chain seq x y z
N MET A 1 -1.61 -30.65 8.10
CA MET A 1 -1.76 -31.12 6.70
C MET A 1 -1.65 -29.89 5.81
N ARG A 2 -0.58 -29.76 5.01
CA ARG A 2 -0.33 -28.64 4.09
C ARG A 2 -0.90 -29.04 2.72
N TYR A 3 -1.73 -28.21 2.12
CA TYR A 3 -2.21 -28.41 0.74
C TYR A 3 -1.53 -27.38 -0.15
N ILE A 4 -0.59 -27.83 -0.98
CA ILE A 4 0.03 -27.03 -2.03
C ILE A 4 -0.68 -27.44 -3.32
N TYR A 5 -1.42 -26.52 -3.93
CA TYR A 5 -2.00 -26.72 -5.26
C TYR A 5 -1.09 -26.04 -6.27
N ILE A 6 -0.44 -26.82 -7.13
CA ILE A 6 0.33 -26.32 -8.27
C ILE A 6 -0.53 -26.57 -9.51
N LEU A 7 -1.05 -25.52 -10.12
CA LEU A 7 -1.71 -25.60 -11.42
C LEU A 7 -0.67 -25.27 -12.50
N ASN A 8 -0.26 -26.28 -13.28
CA ASN A 8 0.59 -26.09 -14.46
C ASN A 8 -0.30 -26.12 -15.70
N ILE A 9 -0.52 -24.96 -16.31
CA ILE A 9 -1.15 -24.82 -17.63
C ILE A 9 -0.02 -24.55 -18.62
N GLY A 10 0.20 -25.41 -19.61
CA GLY A 10 1.37 -25.39 -20.49
C GLY A 10 1.69 -24.00 -21.06
N GLY A 11 2.92 -23.53 -20.84
CA GLY A 11 3.37 -22.19 -21.26
C GLY A 11 4.24 -21.42 -20.26
N GLY A 12 4.27 -21.70 -18.97
CA GLY A 12 3.11 -21.92 -18.10
C GLY A 12 3.29 -21.02 -16.88
N VAL A 13 2.36 -20.09 -16.66
CA VAL A 13 2.42 -19.18 -15.51
C VAL A 13 2.26 -20.01 -14.24
N SER A 14 3.30 -20.03 -13.41
CA SER A 14 3.29 -20.76 -12.14
C SER A 14 2.55 -19.94 -11.07
N ALA A 15 1.47 -20.52 -10.54
CA ALA A 15 0.66 -19.88 -9.51
C ALA A 15 0.66 -20.70 -8.21
N THR A 16 0.93 -20.03 -7.10
CA THR A 16 0.95 -20.61 -5.76
C THR A 16 0.01 -19.85 -4.85
N GLN A 17 -0.83 -20.57 -4.10
CA GLN A 17 -1.67 -20.01 -3.05
C GLN A 17 -1.30 -20.63 -1.69
N ILE A 18 -1.12 -19.78 -0.68
CA ILE A 18 -0.71 -20.18 0.67
C ILE A 18 -1.63 -19.52 1.70
N THR A 19 -2.26 -20.32 2.56
CA THR A 19 -2.93 -19.80 3.76
C THR A 19 -1.89 -19.56 4.83
N ILE A 20 -1.81 -18.31 5.28
CA ILE A 20 -0.88 -17.89 6.33
C ILE A 20 -1.60 -18.04 7.67
N LYS A 21 -1.06 -18.82 8.61
CA LYS A 21 -1.66 -19.02 9.94
C LYS A 21 -0.82 -18.44 11.07
N ASN A 22 0.40 -18.04 10.75
CA ASN A 22 1.39 -17.53 11.68
C ASN A 22 2.49 -16.81 10.88
N GLU A 23 3.40 -16.15 11.61
CA GLU A 23 4.53 -15.44 11.05
C GLU A 23 5.45 -16.34 10.20
N ASN A 24 5.70 -17.60 10.59
CA ASN A 24 6.58 -18.49 9.83
C ASN A 24 5.98 -18.86 8.47
N ASP A 25 4.67 -19.11 8.38
CA ASP A 25 4.01 -19.36 7.09
C ASP A 25 4.20 -18.16 6.14
N LEU A 26 4.24 -16.94 6.68
CA LEU A 26 4.47 -15.73 5.90
C LEU A 26 5.90 -15.68 5.36
N TYR A 27 6.90 -15.95 6.19
CA TYR A 27 8.30 -16.03 5.73
C TYR A 27 8.54 -17.16 4.71
N ASP A 28 8.03 -18.35 4.99
CA ASP A 28 8.15 -19.53 4.12
C ASP A 28 7.48 -19.30 2.76
N SER A 29 6.44 -18.46 2.70
CA SER A 29 5.73 -18.15 1.45
C SER A 29 6.63 -17.45 0.42
N PHE A 30 7.55 -16.60 0.91
CA PHE A 30 8.46 -15.84 0.06
C PHE A 30 9.70 -16.63 -0.36
N THR A 31 9.85 -17.90 0.03
CA THR A 31 10.91 -18.78 -0.49
C THR A 31 10.48 -19.54 -1.75
N GLN A 32 9.21 -19.46 -2.13
CA GLN A 32 8.68 -20.19 -3.28
C GLN A 32 9.09 -19.53 -4.60
N SER A 33 9.40 -20.35 -5.60
CA SER A 33 9.61 -19.91 -6.98
C SER A 33 8.28 -19.98 -7.72
N THR A 34 7.65 -18.82 -7.94
CA THR A 34 6.33 -18.73 -8.60
C THR A 34 6.18 -17.37 -9.26
N ASP A 35 5.47 -17.33 -10.39
CA ASP A 35 5.15 -16.07 -11.08
C ASP A 35 4.04 -15.33 -10.34
N THR A 36 3.03 -16.05 -9.84
CA THR A 36 1.93 -15.50 -9.06
C THR A 36 1.88 -16.12 -7.67
N LEU A 37 1.95 -15.29 -6.64
CA LEU A 37 1.82 -15.70 -5.25
C LEU A 37 0.57 -15.08 -4.63
N THR A 38 -0.32 -15.89 -4.07
CA THR A 38 -1.48 -15.43 -3.30
C THR A 38 -1.37 -15.87 -1.85
N LEU A 39 -1.32 -14.91 -0.94
CA LEU A 39 -1.32 -15.11 0.50
C LEU A 39 -2.74 -14.92 1.04
N LYS A 40 -3.31 -15.95 1.66
CA LYS A 40 -4.64 -15.93 2.25
C LYS A 40 -4.55 -15.73 3.77
N ILE A 41 -5.13 -14.66 4.28
CA ILE A 41 -5.20 -14.34 5.72
C ILE A 41 -6.65 -14.50 6.17
N ASP A 42 -7.05 -15.70 6.58
CA ASP A 42 -8.46 -15.97 6.87
C ASP A 42 -8.79 -15.77 8.35
N GLN A 43 -9.65 -14.78 8.66
CA GLN A 43 -10.25 -14.53 9.98
C GLN A 43 -9.29 -14.62 11.17
N GLN A 44 -8.12 -14.00 11.05
CA GLN A 44 -7.12 -14.02 12.12
C GLN A 44 -6.23 -12.77 12.10
N LYS A 45 -5.62 -12.52 13.26
CA LYS A 45 -4.53 -11.58 13.43
C LYS A 45 -3.20 -12.32 13.45
N ILE A 46 -2.26 -11.90 12.61
CA ILE A 46 -0.89 -12.42 12.57
C ILE A 46 0.05 -11.34 13.08
N ASP A 47 0.66 -11.59 14.23
CA ASP A 47 1.70 -10.71 14.78
C ASP A 47 3.05 -11.02 14.13
N ILE A 48 3.75 -9.98 13.67
CA ILE A 48 4.99 -10.07 12.90
C ILE A 48 6.07 -9.26 13.63
N GLY A 49 7.14 -9.92 14.04
CA GLY A 49 8.22 -9.32 14.82
C GLY A 49 9.24 -8.55 13.98
N LYS A 50 9.45 -8.93 12.71
CA LYS A 50 10.52 -8.38 11.88
C LYS A 50 10.00 -7.83 10.54
N PRO A 51 10.70 -6.88 9.91
CA PRO A 51 10.35 -6.44 8.57
C PRO A 51 10.47 -7.59 7.56
N ILE A 52 9.68 -7.51 6.49
CA ILE A 52 9.64 -8.51 5.42
C ILE A 52 10.14 -7.86 4.14
N LYS A 53 11.28 -8.30 3.65
CA LYS A 53 11.83 -7.88 2.36
C LYS A 53 11.60 -8.97 1.33
N ILE A 54 10.92 -8.63 0.24
CA ILE A 54 10.57 -9.59 -0.82
C ILE A 54 11.57 -9.41 -1.97
N THR A 55 12.43 -10.40 -2.16
CA THR A 55 13.51 -10.39 -3.17
C THR A 55 13.31 -11.39 -4.29
N ASN A 56 12.37 -12.33 -4.13
CA ASN A 56 12.04 -13.27 -5.20
C ASN A 56 11.34 -12.54 -6.34
N THR A 57 11.68 -12.92 -7.57
CA THR A 57 11.00 -12.40 -8.76
C THR A 57 9.58 -12.98 -8.80
N ILE A 58 8.59 -12.10 -8.69
CA ILE A 58 7.16 -12.44 -8.68
C ILE A 58 6.46 -11.44 -9.61
N GLU A 59 5.79 -11.95 -10.64
CA GLU A 59 5.00 -11.12 -11.55
C GLU A 59 3.79 -10.50 -10.85
N LYS A 60 3.11 -11.27 -9.99
CA LYS A 60 1.98 -10.79 -9.18
C LYS A 60 1.97 -11.37 -7.77
N LEU A 61 1.93 -10.50 -6.77
CA LEU A 61 1.71 -10.84 -5.37
C LEU A 61 0.37 -10.31 -4.89
N SER A 62 -0.49 -11.18 -4.40
CA SER A 62 -1.76 -10.82 -3.78
C SER A 62 -1.78 -11.18 -2.29
N ILE A 63 -2.14 -10.24 -1.43
CA ILE A 63 -2.41 -10.45 0.00
C ILE A 63 -3.91 -10.26 0.20
N ILE A 64 -4.63 -11.35 0.44
CA ILE A 64 -6.10 -11.37 0.43
C ILE A 64 -6.62 -11.90 1.75
N GLY A 65 -7.50 -11.13 2.37
CA GLY A 65 -8.23 -11.52 3.57
C GLY A 65 -9.69 -11.89 3.28
N SER A 66 -10.33 -12.46 4.29
CA SER A 66 -11.78 -12.69 4.28
C SER A 66 -12.57 -11.42 4.57
N SER A 67 -12.01 -10.51 5.39
CA SER A 67 -12.54 -9.18 5.68
C SER A 67 -11.45 -8.35 6.35
N LYS A 68 -11.39 -7.04 6.06
CA LYS A 68 -10.44 -6.13 6.72
C LYS A 68 -10.58 -6.10 8.24
N ASP A 69 -11.77 -6.39 8.77
CA ASP A 69 -12.03 -6.37 10.22
C ASP A 69 -11.44 -7.59 10.95
N THR A 70 -11.25 -8.70 10.23
CA THR A 70 -10.83 -9.97 10.82
C THR A 70 -9.49 -10.47 10.31
N SER A 71 -9.05 -10.01 9.13
CA SER A 71 -7.82 -10.41 8.46
C SER A 71 -6.76 -9.34 8.68
N ILE A 72 -5.96 -9.51 9.73
CA ILE A 72 -5.07 -8.47 10.24
C ILE A 72 -3.61 -8.96 10.19
N LEU A 73 -2.75 -8.18 9.53
CA LEU A 73 -1.30 -8.32 9.62
C LEU A 73 -0.77 -7.22 10.53
N ASN A 74 -0.20 -7.60 11.68
CA ASN A 74 0.19 -6.66 12.72
C ASN A 74 1.70 -6.72 12.95
N PHE A 75 2.44 -5.75 12.42
CA PHE A 75 3.85 -5.60 12.75
C PHE A 75 4.00 -5.04 14.16
N ASN A 76 4.77 -5.73 15.01
CA ASN A 76 4.98 -5.36 16.41
C ASN A 76 5.64 -3.98 16.57
N TYR A 77 6.32 -3.51 15.54
CA TYR A 77 6.87 -2.16 15.45
C TYR A 77 6.32 -1.47 14.21
N ILE A 78 5.73 -0.28 14.36
CA ILE A 78 4.99 0.40 13.27
C ILE A 78 5.86 0.79 12.08
N LEU A 79 7.18 0.96 12.29
CA LEU A 79 8.12 1.23 11.20
C LEU A 79 8.60 -0.06 10.51
N ASN A 80 8.31 -1.24 11.07
CA ASN A 80 8.47 -2.50 10.35
C ASN A 80 7.28 -2.70 9.42
N GLY A 81 7.49 -3.51 8.40
CA GLY A 81 6.49 -3.65 7.35
C GLY A 81 6.96 -4.50 6.18
N PHE A 82 6.26 -4.36 5.07
CA PHE A 82 6.66 -4.95 3.80
C PHE A 82 7.56 -3.99 3.03
N ASN A 83 8.69 -4.51 2.56
CA ASN A 83 9.52 -3.91 1.52
C ASN A 83 9.38 -4.74 0.25
N PHE A 84 8.56 -4.23 -0.67
CA PHE A 84 8.43 -4.76 -2.00
C PHE A 84 9.55 -4.19 -2.86
N THR A 85 10.52 -5.02 -3.20
CA THR A 85 11.59 -4.62 -4.11
C THR A 85 11.08 -4.63 -5.56
N ASN A 86 11.91 -4.22 -6.51
CA ASN A 86 11.63 -4.28 -7.93
C ASN A 86 11.51 -5.72 -8.47
N SER A 87 11.74 -6.74 -7.63
CA SER A 87 11.49 -8.14 -7.95
C SER A 87 9.99 -8.47 -8.03
N VAL A 88 9.12 -7.67 -7.40
CA VAL A 88 7.66 -7.85 -7.47
C VAL A 88 7.10 -6.82 -8.45
N LYS A 89 6.43 -7.23 -9.54
CA LYS A 89 5.90 -6.24 -10.49
C LYS A 89 4.55 -5.68 -10.07
N ASN A 90 3.62 -6.56 -9.74
CA ASN A 90 2.24 -6.20 -9.42
C ASN A 90 1.88 -6.64 -8.01
N ILE A 91 1.28 -5.74 -7.23
CA ILE A 91 0.90 -5.98 -5.84
C ILE A 91 -0.59 -5.69 -5.67
N GLU A 92 -1.31 -6.62 -5.05
CA GLU A 92 -2.72 -6.47 -4.72
C GLU A 92 -2.94 -6.74 -3.22
N ILE A 93 -3.52 -5.79 -2.51
CA ILE A 93 -3.89 -5.91 -1.09
C ILE A 93 -5.40 -5.76 -1.02
N ASN A 94 -6.09 -6.82 -0.58
CA ASN A 94 -7.55 -6.90 -0.68
C ASN A 94 -8.17 -7.46 0.60
N ASN A 95 -9.15 -6.75 1.18
CA ASN A 95 -9.87 -7.16 2.39
C ASN A 95 -8.94 -7.45 3.59
N VAL A 96 -7.88 -6.67 3.78
CA VAL A 96 -6.92 -6.85 4.87
C VAL A 96 -6.71 -5.52 5.61
N THR A 97 -6.52 -5.61 6.93
CA THR A 97 -5.91 -4.52 7.71
C THR A 97 -4.43 -4.80 7.90
N ILE A 98 -3.58 -3.84 7.58
CA ILE A 98 -2.13 -3.89 7.85
C ILE A 98 -1.80 -2.82 8.88
N ASN A 99 -1.16 -3.21 9.97
CA ASN A 99 -0.55 -2.29 10.93
C ASN A 99 0.97 -2.35 10.74
N GLY A 100 1.54 -1.36 10.04
CA GLY A 100 2.97 -1.32 9.70
C GLY A 100 3.27 -0.43 8.49
N LYS A 101 4.52 -0.45 8.06
CA LYS A 101 5.02 0.28 6.90
C LYS A 101 4.78 -0.50 5.59
N LEU A 102 4.54 0.21 4.48
CA LEU A 102 4.62 -0.35 3.13
C LEU A 102 5.64 0.45 2.31
N GLU A 103 6.66 -0.23 1.80
CA GLU A 103 7.66 0.32 0.89
C GLU A 103 7.55 -0.30 -0.48
N PHE A 104 7.41 0.53 -1.50
CA PHE A 104 7.34 0.13 -2.91
C PHE A 104 8.56 0.67 -3.65
N ASN A 105 9.33 -0.20 -4.29
CA ASN A 105 10.55 0.18 -5.00
C ASN A 105 10.44 -0.26 -6.47
N ASN A 106 10.07 0.67 -7.35
CA ASN A 106 9.89 0.42 -8.80
C ASN A 106 8.90 -0.73 -9.10
N ASN A 107 7.79 -0.79 -8.37
CA ASN A 107 6.70 -1.74 -8.66
C ASN A 107 5.80 -1.14 -9.74
N GLN A 108 5.44 -1.93 -10.77
CA GLN A 108 4.65 -1.44 -11.91
C GLN A 108 3.22 -1.06 -11.51
N SER A 109 2.59 -1.86 -10.65
CA SER A 109 1.26 -1.57 -10.15
C SER A 109 1.08 -2.00 -8.71
N VAL A 110 0.45 -1.13 -7.92
CA VAL A 110 0.03 -1.40 -6.55
C VAL A 110 -1.45 -1.10 -6.42
N LYS A 111 -2.21 -2.08 -5.96
CA LYS A 111 -3.66 -1.98 -5.86
C LYS A 111 -4.15 -2.30 -4.45
N PHE A 112 -4.89 -1.38 -3.85
CA PHE A 112 -5.61 -1.56 -2.61
C PHE A 112 -7.11 -1.66 -2.89
N GLU A 113 -7.76 -2.71 -2.38
CA GLU A 113 -9.20 -2.93 -2.49
C GLU A 113 -9.78 -3.22 -1.11
N ASN A 114 -10.74 -2.41 -0.67
CA ASN A 114 -11.44 -2.59 0.61
C ASN A 114 -10.51 -2.94 1.78
N SER A 115 -9.44 -2.17 1.95
CA SER A 115 -8.36 -2.48 2.91
C SER A 115 -8.11 -1.31 3.85
N VAL A 116 -7.47 -1.59 4.98
CA VAL A 116 -7.05 -0.57 5.95
C VAL A 116 -5.54 -0.62 6.09
N LEU A 117 -4.90 0.55 6.10
CA LEU A 117 -3.51 0.67 6.52
C LEU A 117 -3.39 1.63 7.69
N ASN A 118 -2.74 1.13 8.74
CA ASN A 118 -2.36 1.87 9.93
C ASN A 118 -0.83 1.93 9.96
N GLY A 119 -0.23 3.05 9.54
CA GLY A 119 1.23 3.15 9.40
C GLY A 119 1.65 4.19 8.37
N ASN A 120 2.64 3.88 7.54
CA ASN A 120 3.14 4.79 6.52
C ASN A 120 3.39 4.09 5.18
N ILE A 121 3.27 4.85 4.09
CA ILE A 121 3.51 4.36 2.73
C ILE A 121 4.65 5.17 2.11
N GLU A 122 5.60 4.48 1.50
CA GLU A 122 6.69 5.11 0.75
C GLU A 122 6.88 4.40 -0.58
N SER A 123 6.65 5.11 -1.68
CA SER A 123 7.09 4.71 -3.01
C SER A 123 8.40 5.41 -3.35
N ARG A 124 9.34 4.64 -3.89
CA ARG A 124 10.58 5.12 -4.49
C ARG A 124 10.56 4.74 -5.95
N SER A 125 10.48 5.75 -6.82
CA SER A 125 10.68 5.54 -8.25
C SER A 125 12.11 5.89 -8.64
N GLY A 126 12.64 5.13 -9.60
CA GLY A 126 14.00 5.22 -10.08
C GLY A 126 14.17 6.00 -11.39
N ASN A 127 13.09 6.56 -11.96
CA ASN A 127 13.01 7.55 -13.08
C ASN A 127 11.63 7.43 -13.76
N LYS A 128 10.94 8.54 -14.11
CA LYS A 128 9.85 8.68 -15.12
C LYS A 128 9.14 7.39 -15.55
N ASN A 129 8.50 6.69 -14.61
CA ASN A 129 7.84 5.43 -14.89
C ASN A 129 6.32 5.59 -14.82
N ASN A 130 5.62 4.89 -15.72
CA ASN A 130 4.15 4.71 -15.70
C ASN A 130 3.73 3.72 -14.59
N GLU A 131 4.28 3.87 -13.39
CA GLU A 131 3.82 3.13 -12.20
C GLU A 131 2.37 3.55 -11.92
N LEU A 132 1.54 2.61 -11.48
CA LEU A 132 0.13 2.89 -11.19
C LEU A 132 -0.24 2.44 -9.78
N ILE A 133 -0.68 3.38 -8.96
CA ILE A 133 -1.20 3.12 -7.62
C ILE A 133 -2.71 3.36 -7.61
N ILE A 134 -3.47 2.34 -7.24
CA ILE A 134 -4.94 2.38 -7.16
C ILE A 134 -5.36 2.13 -5.72
N MET A 135 -6.20 3.01 -5.18
CA MET A 135 -6.79 2.91 -3.84
C MET A 135 -8.31 3.00 -3.93
N ASN A 136 -8.98 1.86 -3.76
CA ASN A 136 -10.43 1.76 -3.84
C ASN A 136 -11.01 1.29 -2.50
N ASN A 137 -11.93 2.07 -1.94
CA ASN A 137 -12.51 1.80 -0.62
C ASN A 137 -11.42 1.56 0.45
N PHE A 138 -10.35 2.35 0.36
CA PHE A 138 -9.19 2.24 1.21
C PHE A 138 -9.31 3.21 2.40
N SER A 139 -8.98 2.73 3.60
CA SER A 139 -8.90 3.58 4.78
C SER A 139 -7.46 3.66 5.25
N TYR A 140 -6.94 4.88 5.37
CA TYR A 140 -5.57 5.13 5.77
C TYR A 140 -5.53 5.93 7.07
N ASN A 141 -4.78 5.41 8.04
CA ASN A 141 -4.47 6.11 9.29
C ASN A 141 -2.96 6.26 9.43
N CYS A 142 -2.52 7.52 9.49
CA CYS A 142 -1.14 7.83 9.77
C CYS A 142 -0.79 7.45 11.22
N MET A 143 0.14 6.53 11.44
CA MET A 143 0.51 6.07 12.79
C MET A 143 2.02 6.03 13.06
N ALA A 144 2.86 6.23 12.04
CA ALA A 144 4.30 6.25 12.24
C ALA A 144 4.76 7.57 12.88
N PRO A 145 5.57 7.54 13.94
CA PRO A 145 6.03 8.75 14.62
C PRO A 145 7.18 9.42 13.84
N TYR A 146 7.27 10.75 13.95
CA TYR A 146 8.38 11.57 13.43
C TYR A 146 8.66 11.43 11.92
N ILE A 147 7.60 11.28 11.13
CA ILE A 147 7.69 11.25 9.67
C ILE A 147 7.39 12.64 9.11
N TYR A 148 7.99 12.97 7.96
CA TYR A 148 7.70 14.24 7.30
C TYR A 148 6.35 14.18 6.55
N TYR A 149 6.15 13.13 5.76
CA TYR A 149 4.89 12.80 5.09
C TYR A 149 4.35 11.46 5.58
N CYS A 150 3.02 11.33 5.69
CA CYS A 150 2.36 10.08 6.03
C CYS A 150 2.41 9.05 4.88
N ILE A 151 2.14 9.53 3.66
CA ILE A 151 2.23 8.79 2.41
C ILE A 151 3.11 9.59 1.45
N ARG A 152 4.11 8.94 0.85
CA ARG A 152 4.92 9.51 -0.24
C ARG A 152 4.80 8.66 -1.48
N LEU A 153 4.24 9.18 -2.56
CA LEU A 153 3.99 8.44 -3.81
C LEU A 153 4.61 9.12 -5.04
N HIS A 154 4.96 8.29 -6.02
CA HIS A 154 5.32 8.65 -7.38
C HIS A 154 4.49 7.80 -8.36
N GLY A 155 4.51 8.12 -9.65
CA GLY A 155 3.72 7.41 -10.67
C GLY A 155 2.32 8.00 -10.85
N SER A 156 1.44 7.31 -11.57
CA SER A 156 0.03 7.67 -11.71
C SER A 156 -0.78 7.16 -10.52
N LEU A 157 -1.77 7.93 -10.08
CA LEU A 157 -2.52 7.69 -8.86
C LEU A 157 -4.03 7.78 -9.10
N GLU A 158 -4.75 6.72 -8.73
CA GLU A 158 -6.21 6.66 -8.72
C GLU A 158 -6.71 6.39 -7.30
N ILE A 159 -7.52 7.29 -6.76
CA ILE A 159 -8.12 7.15 -5.43
C ILE A 159 -9.63 7.28 -5.55
N ASN A 160 -10.38 6.25 -5.14
CA ASN A 160 -11.83 6.26 -5.19
C ASN A 160 -12.44 5.79 -3.87
N ASN A 161 -13.48 6.48 -3.41
CA ASN A 161 -14.29 6.09 -2.24
C ASN A 161 -13.44 5.82 -0.99
N SER A 162 -12.36 6.57 -0.79
CA SER A 162 -11.33 6.26 0.22
C SER A 162 -11.27 7.35 1.30
N SER A 163 -10.71 7.02 2.46
CA SER A 163 -10.63 7.93 3.61
C SER A 163 -9.22 7.97 4.18
N PHE A 164 -8.72 9.16 4.47
CA PHE A 164 -7.34 9.40 4.89
C PHE A 164 -7.30 10.30 6.12
N TYR A 165 -6.62 9.84 7.15
CA TYR A 165 -6.53 10.53 8.44
C TYR A 165 -5.06 10.84 8.79
N GLY A 166 -4.80 12.11 9.08
CA GLY A 166 -3.50 12.62 9.51
C GLY A 166 -3.12 12.19 10.94
N ASN A 167 -1.97 12.68 11.38
CA ASN A 167 -1.43 12.42 12.71
C ASN A 167 -0.59 13.61 13.16
N SER A 168 -0.70 13.99 14.44
CA SER A 168 0.01 15.13 15.00
C SER A 168 1.53 14.94 15.02
N ASN A 169 2.01 13.72 14.79
CA ASN A 169 3.42 13.37 14.67
C ASN A 169 3.97 13.47 13.24
N ALA A 170 3.13 13.65 12.22
CA ALA A 170 3.57 13.93 10.86
C ALA A 170 3.75 15.44 10.67
N GLN A 171 4.84 15.84 10.01
CA GLN A 171 5.24 17.26 9.98
C GLN A 171 4.55 18.08 8.89
N ASP A 172 4.20 17.46 7.77
CA ASP A 172 3.72 18.19 6.59
C ASP A 172 2.37 17.62 6.11
N SER A 173 2.40 16.68 5.16
CA SER A 173 1.18 16.24 4.48
C SER A 173 0.76 14.80 4.78
N ILE A 174 -0.55 14.55 4.68
CA ILE A 174 -1.09 13.18 4.66
C ILE A 174 -0.59 12.47 3.40
N LEU A 175 -0.77 13.10 2.23
CA LEU A 175 -0.32 12.57 0.95
C LEU A 175 0.62 13.57 0.27
N TYR A 176 1.88 13.18 0.14
CA TYR A 176 2.82 13.78 -0.78
C TYR A 176 2.84 12.96 -2.07
N TYR A 177 2.69 13.67 -3.20
CA TYR A 177 2.72 13.10 -4.53
C TYR A 177 3.69 13.88 -5.41
N ASP A 178 4.52 13.17 -6.17
CA ASP A 178 5.32 13.73 -7.25
C ASP A 178 5.05 12.99 -8.58
N GLY A 179 4.49 13.71 -9.55
CA GLY A 179 4.11 13.18 -10.85
C GLY A 179 5.20 13.21 -11.92
N GLU A 180 6.39 13.76 -11.63
CA GLU A 180 7.53 13.85 -12.55
C GLU A 180 7.20 14.47 -13.94
N ASN A 181 6.16 15.31 -14.00
CA ASN A 181 5.58 15.98 -15.17
C ASN A 181 4.99 15.06 -16.24
N VAL A 182 4.84 13.77 -15.96
CA VAL A 182 4.30 12.78 -16.93
C VAL A 182 3.10 12.02 -16.40
N ASN A 183 2.99 11.89 -15.08
CA ASN A 183 1.95 11.12 -14.43
C ASN A 183 0.73 11.96 -14.07
N HIS A 184 -0.37 11.28 -13.78
CA HIS A 184 -1.65 11.91 -13.45
C HIS A 184 -2.18 11.46 -12.10
N VAL A 185 -3.06 12.29 -11.54
CA VAL A 185 -3.78 12.05 -10.30
C VAL A 185 -5.27 12.20 -10.56
N ASP A 186 -6.03 11.16 -10.24
CA ASP A 186 -7.49 11.16 -10.22
C ASP A 186 -7.97 10.76 -8.81
N ILE A 187 -8.59 11.70 -8.09
CA ILE A 187 -9.16 11.48 -6.75
C ILE A 187 -10.67 11.73 -6.81
N ASN A 188 -11.46 10.73 -6.44
CA ASN A 188 -12.91 10.79 -6.54
C ASN A 188 -13.59 10.29 -5.26
N ASN A 189 -14.65 11.00 -4.86
CA ASN A 189 -15.53 10.63 -3.75
C ASN A 189 -14.78 10.22 -2.48
N SER A 190 -13.73 10.96 -2.13
CA SER A 190 -12.80 10.59 -1.05
C SER A 190 -12.78 11.64 0.05
N PHE A 191 -12.34 11.23 1.24
CA PHE A 191 -12.33 12.05 2.44
C PHE A 191 -10.92 12.19 3.00
N PHE A 192 -10.52 13.40 3.36
CA PHE A 192 -9.23 13.69 3.98
C PHE A 192 -9.45 14.51 5.24
N ASN A 193 -8.82 14.10 6.35
CA ASN A 193 -8.85 14.84 7.60
C ASN A 193 -7.44 15.08 8.12
N GLY A 194 -7.00 16.35 8.07
CA GLY A 194 -5.66 16.77 8.47
C GLY A 194 -5.50 17.05 9.96
N ILE A 195 -6.55 16.82 10.78
CA ILE A 195 -6.56 16.98 12.24
C ILE A 195 -5.97 18.31 12.77
N HIS A 196 -6.05 19.37 11.98
CA HIS A 196 -5.47 20.69 12.19
C HIS A 196 -3.94 20.70 12.36
N LYS A 197 -3.26 19.69 11.81
CA LYS A 197 -1.80 19.52 11.92
C LYS A 197 -1.11 19.12 10.62
N ASN A 198 -1.87 18.63 9.65
CA ASN A 198 -1.31 18.19 8.38
C ASN A 198 -1.98 18.89 7.22
N ASN A 199 -1.17 19.25 6.22
CA ASN A 199 -1.65 19.46 4.87
C ASN A 199 -2.35 18.17 4.41
N CYS A 200 -3.55 18.26 3.83
CA CYS A 200 -4.21 17.04 3.38
C CYS A 200 -3.52 16.45 2.16
N LEU A 201 -3.18 17.30 1.19
CA LEU A 201 -2.51 16.92 -0.05
C LEU A 201 -1.33 17.87 -0.31
N TYR A 202 -0.23 17.32 -0.81
CA TYR A 202 0.84 18.05 -1.47
C TYR A 202 1.05 17.40 -2.83
N LEU A 203 0.65 18.07 -3.91
CA LEU A 203 0.67 17.52 -5.27
C LEU A 203 1.69 18.27 -6.13
N ASN A 204 2.80 17.62 -6.44
CA ASN A 204 3.89 18.19 -7.22
C ASN A 204 3.93 17.60 -8.63
N GLN A 205 4.24 18.44 -9.63
CA GLN A 205 4.60 18.02 -11.00
C GLN A 205 3.64 16.99 -11.64
N GLY A 206 2.34 17.07 -11.37
CA GLY A 206 1.34 16.25 -12.08
C GLY A 206 1.09 16.80 -13.48
N ASN A 207 1.14 15.95 -14.51
CA ASN A 207 0.74 16.31 -15.88
C ASN A 207 -0.77 16.61 -15.95
N LYS A 208 -1.57 15.88 -15.17
CA LYS A 208 -3.00 16.11 -15.00
C LYS A 208 -3.40 15.79 -13.56
N ILE A 209 -4.12 16.70 -12.93
CA ILE A 209 -4.67 16.52 -11.58
C ILE A 209 -6.18 16.77 -11.65
N ASN A 210 -6.96 15.80 -11.21
CA ASN A 210 -8.41 15.87 -11.18
C ASN A 210 -8.90 15.35 -9.82
N ILE A 211 -9.59 16.23 -9.08
CA ILE A 211 -10.14 15.93 -7.77
C ILE A 211 -11.62 16.28 -7.80
N GLN A 212 -12.48 15.28 -7.60
CA GLN A 212 -13.93 15.42 -7.73
C GLN A 212 -14.64 14.81 -6.54
N PHE A 213 -15.76 15.43 -6.16
CA PHE A 213 -16.69 14.96 -5.14
C PHE A 213 -16.02 14.59 -3.80
N SER A 214 -14.87 15.20 -3.49
CA SER A 214 -14.06 14.85 -2.33
C SER A 214 -14.17 15.91 -1.24
N ASN A 215 -14.08 15.49 0.02
CA ASN A 215 -14.23 16.31 1.20
C ASN A 215 -12.89 16.43 1.94
N PHE A 216 -12.56 17.65 2.34
CA PHE A 216 -11.33 17.99 3.05
C PHE A 216 -11.70 18.71 4.34
N GLU A 217 -11.33 18.11 5.47
CA GLU A 217 -11.64 18.65 6.80
C GLU A 217 -10.37 18.85 7.62
N ASN A 218 -10.33 19.91 8.41
CA ASN A 218 -9.26 20.16 9.37
C ASN A 218 -7.86 20.08 8.76
N CYS A 219 -7.70 20.41 7.48
CA CYS A 219 -6.39 20.46 6.84
C CYS A 219 -5.68 21.74 7.31
N GLU A 220 -4.39 21.63 7.60
CA GLU A 220 -3.53 22.80 7.69
C GLU A 220 -3.09 23.21 6.28
N ALA A 221 -2.69 24.47 6.09
CA ALA A 221 -2.12 24.97 4.84
C ALA A 221 -0.84 25.72 5.21
N HIS A 222 0.30 25.04 5.09
CA HIS A 222 1.60 25.70 5.22
C HIS A 222 1.88 26.51 3.94
N VAL A 223 2.40 27.72 4.11
CA VAL A 223 2.44 28.82 3.10
C VAL A 223 3.17 28.47 1.79
N ASP A 224 3.93 27.36 1.75
CA ASP A 224 4.70 26.92 0.58
C ASP A 224 4.04 25.79 -0.24
N GLY A 225 2.74 25.51 -0.05
CA GLY A 225 2.06 24.34 -0.64
C GLY A 225 0.68 24.59 -1.26
N GLY A 226 0.49 25.72 -1.94
CA GLY A 226 -0.72 26.02 -2.73
C GLY A 226 -0.65 25.50 -4.16
#